data_AF-A0AB33IXW2-F1
#
_entry.id   AF-A0AB33IXW2-F1
#
_cell.length_a   1.000
_cell.length_b   1.000
_cell.length_c   1.000
_cell.angle_alpha   90.00
_cell.angle_beta   90.00
_cell.angle_gamma   90.00
#
_symmetry.space_group_name_H-M   'P 1'
#
loop_
_entity.id
_entity.type
_entity.pdbx_description
1 polymer ?
#
loop_
_entity_poly.entity_id
_entity_poly.type
_entity_poly.pdbx_seq_one_letter_code
_entity_poly.pdbx_strand_id
1 'polypeptide(L)'
;MLKHGILSVCLSLCFFVGKAQTADDWKTYYDEIGTLDDVETATWEETYDVLNELASSKLNLNTATQQDLERIPFLSAQQIEDIVAYIYRYAPLQSVDELAMIESLDAPRRRLLQCFVEVKPVEETAFPSLRNILKYGKHELTGYAHIPLYKRKGDVNGYLGDPLKHWMRYTFNYGQYLKIGFIGSKDTGEPFFKGRNAAGYDFYSAYALVRTKGLVNTLVVGRYRLRFGMGLVMNNDYSFGKLGTLAVLGRNTDHISGHSSRSEANYLQGAAVRLALTKHISTTVFASYRPIDATMNKDSTTIATILETGYHRTPSEMNRRRNAMQTALGARLYWSDKGFHMGLSGN
;
A
#
# COMPACT_ATOMS: atom_id res chain seq x y z
N MET A 1 20.45 43.02 16.01
CA MET A 1 21.26 42.60 14.85
C MET A 1 22.04 41.29 15.09
N LEU A 2 21.59 40.36 15.95
CA LEU A 2 22.31 39.10 16.22
C LEU A 2 21.40 37.91 16.60
N LYS A 3 20.24 37.75 15.95
CA LYS A 3 19.36 36.57 16.16
C LYS A 3 18.77 35.95 14.88
N HIS A 4 19.04 36.52 13.71
CA HIS A 4 18.57 35.98 12.42
C HIS A 4 19.66 35.25 11.61
N GLY A 5 20.91 35.22 12.09
CA GLY A 5 22.04 34.60 11.38
C GLY A 5 22.23 33.09 11.61
N ILE A 6 21.59 32.50 12.63
CA ILE A 6 21.82 31.08 12.99
C ILE A 6 20.82 30.15 12.29
N LEU A 7 19.62 30.63 11.92
CA LEU A 7 18.63 29.81 11.24
C LEU A 7 18.95 29.60 9.74
N SER A 8 19.77 30.47 9.14
CA SER A 8 20.12 30.39 7.71
C SER A 8 21.34 29.50 7.43
N VAL A 9 22.14 29.14 8.44
CA VAL A 9 23.36 28.33 8.28
C VAL A 9 23.08 26.82 8.49
N CYS A 10 22.00 26.45 9.18
CA CYS A 10 21.59 25.04 9.28
C CYS A 10 20.81 24.52 8.07
N LEU A 11 20.36 25.39 7.16
CA LEU A 11 19.63 24.98 5.94
C LEU A 11 20.55 24.69 4.74
N SER A 12 21.85 24.97 4.82
CA SER A 12 22.79 24.86 3.69
C SER A 12 23.77 23.68 3.75
N LEU A 13 23.70 22.82 4.78
CA LEU A 13 24.69 21.75 5.02
C LEU A 13 24.18 20.31 4.91
N CYS A 14 22.95 20.10 4.42
CA CYS A 14 22.44 18.77 4.08
C CYS A 14 22.15 18.65 2.57
N PHE A 15 23.11 19.03 1.73
CA PHE A 15 23.17 18.45 0.38
C PHE A 15 23.68 17.02 0.52
N PHE A 16 22.79 16.12 0.94
CA PHE A 16 22.96 14.72 0.57
C PHE A 16 22.99 14.70 -0.95
N VAL A 17 24.13 14.29 -1.51
CA VAL A 17 24.22 13.83 -2.89
C VAL A 17 23.32 12.59 -2.95
N GLY A 18 22.03 12.82 -3.18
CA GLY A 18 21.13 11.78 -3.62
C GLY A 18 21.71 11.29 -4.93
N LYS A 19 22.10 10.01 -4.99
CA LYS A 19 22.13 9.33 -6.28
C LYS A 19 20.73 9.49 -6.83
N ALA A 20 20.57 10.37 -7.82
CA ALA A 20 19.39 10.38 -8.66
C ALA A 20 19.19 8.92 -9.09
N GLN A 21 18.05 8.35 -8.72
CA GLN A 21 17.70 6.99 -9.08
C GLN A 21 17.89 6.87 -10.60
N THR A 22 18.59 5.82 -11.02
CA THR A 22 18.55 5.36 -12.41
C THR A 22 17.10 5.44 -12.87
N ALA A 23 16.88 6.22 -13.93
CA ALA A 23 15.57 6.36 -14.53
C ALA A 23 15.14 4.99 -15.06
N ASP A 24 14.45 4.21 -14.23
CA ASP A 24 13.70 3.08 -14.73
C ASP A 24 12.51 3.68 -15.48
N ASP A 25 12.58 3.64 -16.82
CA ASP A 25 11.55 4.07 -17.77
C ASP A 25 10.26 3.23 -17.71
N TRP A 26 10.02 2.51 -16.61
CA TRP A 26 8.81 1.73 -16.40
C TRP A 26 7.56 2.59 -16.47
N LYS A 27 7.64 3.89 -16.12
CA LYS A 27 6.53 4.83 -16.23
C LYS A 27 6.09 4.99 -17.69
N THR A 28 7.07 5.17 -18.59
CA THR A 28 6.82 5.27 -20.03
C THR A 28 6.16 4.00 -20.56
N TYR A 29 6.68 2.82 -20.19
CA TYR A 29 6.08 1.54 -20.60
C TYR A 29 4.72 1.28 -19.95
N TYR A 30 4.48 1.78 -18.74
CA TYR A 30 3.20 1.66 -18.05
C TYR A 30 2.14 2.54 -18.72
N ASP A 31 2.51 3.77 -19.11
CA ASP A 31 1.65 4.70 -19.82
C ASP A 31 1.29 4.16 -21.23
N GLU A 32 2.25 3.52 -21.92
CA GLU A 32 2.02 2.84 -23.20
C GLU A 32 1.00 1.69 -23.13
N ILE A 33 0.88 1.03 -21.98
CA ILE A 33 -0.12 -0.04 -21.75
C ILE A 33 -1.50 0.54 -21.41
N GLY A 34 -1.60 1.86 -21.22
CA GLY A 34 -2.82 2.63 -21.42
C GLY A 34 -4.01 2.21 -20.54
N THR A 35 -4.05 2.69 -19.29
CA THR A 35 -5.29 2.70 -18.49
C THR A 35 -5.45 3.97 -17.63
N LEU A 36 -4.72 5.05 -17.92
CA LEU A 36 -4.60 6.22 -17.05
C LEU A 36 -5.78 7.22 -17.09
N ASP A 37 -6.60 7.20 -18.15
CA ASP A 37 -7.56 8.29 -18.37
C ASP A 37 -8.74 8.33 -17.37
N ASP A 38 -8.96 7.26 -16.59
CA ASP A 38 -10.09 7.12 -15.65
C ASP A 38 -9.65 6.78 -14.19
N VAL A 39 -8.37 6.95 -13.84
CA VAL A 39 -7.86 6.55 -12.52
C VAL A 39 -7.96 7.71 -11.52
N GLU A 40 -8.74 7.55 -10.45
CA GLU A 40 -8.76 8.52 -9.35
C GLU A 40 -7.35 8.75 -8.78
N THR A 41 -7.03 10.00 -8.41
CA THR A 41 -5.67 10.41 -8.00
C THR A 41 -5.11 9.56 -6.85
N ALA A 42 -5.96 9.12 -5.91
CA ALA A 42 -5.55 8.27 -4.79
C ALA A 42 -5.12 6.86 -5.24
N THR A 43 -5.77 6.31 -6.26
CA THR A 43 -5.47 5.00 -6.85
C THR A 43 -4.13 5.00 -7.58
N TRP A 44 -3.81 6.12 -8.23
CA TRP A 44 -2.53 6.31 -8.89
C TRP A 44 -1.37 6.33 -7.89
N GLU A 45 -1.50 7.08 -6.79
CA GLU A 45 -0.47 7.12 -5.73
C GLU A 45 -0.16 5.72 -5.20
N GLU A 46 -1.19 4.90 -4.98
CA GLU A 46 -1.04 3.54 -4.45
C GLU A 46 -0.41 2.58 -5.45
N THR A 47 -0.86 2.63 -6.70
CA THR A 47 -0.31 1.80 -7.78
C THR A 47 1.15 2.17 -8.04
N TYR A 48 1.43 3.48 -8.05
CA TYR A 48 2.78 4.01 -8.17
C TYR A 48 3.68 3.51 -7.04
N ASP A 49 3.19 3.53 -5.79
CA ASP A 49 3.93 3.01 -4.63
C ASP A 49 4.27 1.52 -4.79
N VAL A 50 3.30 0.70 -5.25
CA VAL A 50 3.51 -0.75 -5.48
C VAL A 50 4.52 -1.00 -6.60
N LEU A 51 4.40 -0.29 -7.72
CA LEU A 51 5.32 -0.45 -8.86
C LEU A 51 6.73 0.04 -8.52
N ASN A 52 6.85 1.18 -7.83
CA ASN A 52 8.13 1.70 -7.36
C ASN A 52 8.79 0.72 -6.38
N GLU A 53 8.01 0.09 -5.50
CA GLU A 53 8.50 -0.97 -4.62
C GLU A 53 9.04 -2.16 -5.43
N LEU A 54 8.27 -2.68 -6.38
CA LEU A 54 8.67 -3.80 -7.22
C LEU A 54 9.91 -3.48 -8.07
N ALA A 55 10.05 -2.24 -8.57
CA ALA A 55 11.24 -1.81 -9.30
C ALA A 55 12.46 -1.76 -8.37
N SER A 56 12.28 -1.24 -7.15
CA SER A 56 13.35 -1.15 -6.15
C SER A 56 13.79 -2.51 -5.60
N SER A 57 12.90 -3.50 -5.59
CA SER A 57 13.11 -4.85 -5.08
C SER A 57 12.42 -5.86 -5.97
N LYS A 58 13.08 -6.20 -7.09
CA LYS A 58 12.56 -7.10 -8.11
C LYS A 58 12.10 -8.44 -7.53
N LEU A 59 11.02 -8.97 -8.10
CA LEU A 59 10.43 -10.24 -7.72
C LEU A 59 11.16 -11.39 -8.44
N ASN A 60 11.76 -12.32 -7.69
CA ASN A 60 12.33 -13.52 -8.29
C ASN A 60 11.24 -14.51 -8.71
N LEU A 61 11.03 -14.68 -10.02
CA LEU A 61 9.98 -15.53 -10.59
C LEU A 61 10.09 -16.99 -10.16
N ASN A 62 11.30 -17.51 -10.00
CA ASN A 62 11.52 -18.91 -9.62
C ASN A 62 11.10 -19.22 -8.16
N THR A 63 10.98 -18.18 -7.33
CA THR A 63 10.57 -18.32 -5.92
C THR A 63 9.26 -17.61 -5.60
N ALA A 64 8.70 -16.89 -6.58
CA ALA A 64 7.49 -16.10 -6.40
C ALA A 64 6.30 -17.03 -6.19
N THR A 65 5.46 -16.71 -5.21
CA THR A 65 4.16 -17.35 -5.10
C THR A 65 3.17 -16.72 -6.08
N GLN A 66 2.07 -17.41 -6.39
CA GLN A 66 0.97 -16.83 -7.16
C GLN A 66 0.53 -15.47 -6.59
N GLN A 67 0.52 -15.35 -5.26
CA GLN A 67 0.14 -14.12 -4.55
C GLN A 67 1.13 -12.98 -4.77
N ASP A 68 2.41 -13.30 -4.98
CA ASP A 68 3.42 -12.28 -5.27
C ASP A 68 3.27 -11.76 -6.71
N LEU A 69 2.90 -12.63 -7.66
CA LEU A 69 2.57 -12.24 -9.04
C LEU A 69 1.27 -11.43 -9.12
N GLU A 70 0.29 -11.73 -8.27
CA GLU A 70 -0.96 -10.97 -8.14
C GLU A 70 -0.74 -9.51 -7.72
N ARG A 71 0.39 -9.20 -7.06
CA ARG A 71 0.75 -7.81 -6.71
C ARG A 71 1.03 -6.95 -7.93
N ILE A 72 1.34 -7.56 -9.06
CA ILE A 72 1.66 -6.86 -10.30
C ILE A 72 0.33 -6.40 -10.92
N PRO A 73 0.03 -5.09 -10.91
CA PRO A 73 -1.32 -4.59 -11.15
C PRO A 73 -1.80 -4.83 -12.59
N PHE A 74 -0.86 -4.88 -13.55
CA PHE A 74 -1.15 -4.98 -14.99
C PHE A 74 -1.22 -6.42 -15.54
N LEU A 75 -0.97 -7.45 -14.72
CA LEU A 75 -1.14 -8.84 -15.13
C LEU A 75 -2.61 -9.28 -15.01
N SER A 76 -3.11 -10.12 -15.92
CA SER A 76 -4.42 -10.76 -15.76
C SER A 76 -4.31 -12.05 -14.93
N ALA A 77 -5.45 -12.60 -14.49
CA ALA A 77 -5.47 -13.91 -13.82
C ALA A 77 -4.90 -15.03 -14.72
N GLN A 78 -5.29 -15.02 -16.02
CA GLN A 78 -4.77 -15.95 -17.02
C GLN A 78 -3.24 -15.82 -17.18
N GLN A 79 -2.72 -14.60 -17.29
CA GLN A 79 -1.28 -14.38 -17.44
C GLN A 79 -0.48 -14.89 -16.24
N ILE A 80 -1.01 -14.72 -15.02
CA ILE A 80 -0.39 -15.25 -13.80
C ILE A 80 -0.38 -16.78 -13.85
N GLU A 81 -1.52 -17.39 -14.20
CA GLU A 81 -1.63 -18.85 -14.31
C GLU A 81 -0.67 -19.41 -15.36
N ASP A 82 -0.55 -18.77 -16.52
CA ASP A 82 0.38 -19.19 -17.57
C ASP A 82 1.85 -19.10 -17.13
N ILE A 83 2.23 -18.04 -16.39
CA ILE A 83 3.57 -17.91 -15.80
C ILE A 83 3.84 -19.06 -14.81
N VAL A 84 2.90 -19.32 -13.90
CA VAL A 84 3.03 -20.38 -12.90
C VAL A 84 3.08 -21.76 -13.59
N ALA A 85 2.22 -21.99 -14.58
CA ALA A 85 2.17 -23.23 -15.35
C ALA A 85 3.45 -23.46 -16.16
N TYR A 86 4.03 -22.41 -16.75
CA TYR A 86 5.29 -22.49 -17.47
C TYR A 86 6.42 -22.97 -16.55
N ILE A 87 6.59 -22.33 -15.39
CA ILE A 87 7.63 -22.70 -14.41
C ILE A 87 7.41 -24.13 -13.89
N TYR A 88 6.15 -24.51 -13.64
CA TYR A 88 5.81 -25.86 -13.20
C TYR A 88 6.14 -26.93 -14.26
N ARG A 89 5.93 -26.64 -15.54
CA ARG A 89 6.10 -27.60 -16.64
C ARG A 89 7.54 -27.70 -17.14
N TYR A 90 8.27 -26.59 -17.20
CA TYR A 90 9.57 -26.49 -17.86
C TYR A 90 10.75 -26.30 -16.88
N ALA A 91 10.49 -26.35 -15.57
CA ALA A 91 11.46 -26.12 -14.49
C ALA A 91 11.81 -24.61 -14.30
N PRO A 92 12.65 -24.24 -13.31
CA PRO A 92 13.00 -22.85 -13.03
C PRO A 92 13.59 -22.14 -14.25
N LEU A 93 13.09 -20.93 -14.51
CA LEU A 93 13.57 -20.02 -15.54
C LEU A 93 15.08 -19.79 -15.38
N GLN A 94 15.80 -19.77 -16.50
CA GLN A 94 17.23 -19.43 -16.57
C GLN A 94 17.45 -17.98 -16.99
N SER A 95 16.58 -17.46 -17.86
CA SER A 95 16.57 -16.05 -18.29
C SER A 95 15.17 -15.45 -18.21
N VAL A 96 15.12 -14.13 -18.03
CA VAL A 96 13.87 -13.36 -18.14
C VAL A 96 13.32 -13.38 -19.58
N ASP A 97 14.15 -13.68 -20.58
CA ASP A 97 13.73 -13.79 -21.98
C ASP A 97 12.82 -15.00 -22.24
N GLU A 98 12.82 -16.01 -21.38
CA GLU A 98 11.90 -17.15 -21.46
C GLU A 98 10.43 -16.75 -21.28
N LEU A 99 10.17 -15.58 -20.67
CA LEU A 99 8.83 -14.99 -20.67
C LEU A 99 8.28 -14.76 -22.08
N ALA A 100 9.14 -14.73 -23.11
CA ALA A 100 8.71 -14.65 -24.49
C ALA A 100 7.99 -15.91 -25.00
N MET A 101 8.17 -17.05 -24.32
CA MET A 101 7.53 -18.33 -24.64
C MET A 101 6.10 -18.45 -24.09
N ILE A 102 5.67 -17.49 -23.27
CA ILE A 102 4.33 -17.44 -22.70
C ILE A 102 3.44 -16.65 -23.66
N GLU A 103 2.55 -17.33 -24.38
CA GLU A 103 1.73 -16.74 -25.44
C GLU A 103 0.80 -15.62 -24.95
N SER A 104 0.38 -15.65 -23.68
CA SER A 104 -0.49 -14.63 -23.08
C SER A 104 0.20 -13.30 -22.76
N LEU A 105 1.54 -13.25 -22.86
CA LEU A 105 2.34 -12.05 -22.61
C LEU A 105 2.79 -11.41 -23.94
N ASP A 106 2.14 -10.32 -24.31
CA ASP A 106 2.52 -9.49 -25.45
C ASP A 106 3.80 -8.69 -25.22
N ALA A 107 4.44 -8.26 -26.32
CA ALA A 107 5.71 -7.56 -26.29
C ALA A 107 5.78 -6.35 -25.33
N PRO A 108 4.80 -5.42 -25.26
CA PRO A 108 4.87 -4.29 -24.34
C PRO A 108 4.75 -4.74 -22.87
N ARG A 109 3.87 -5.69 -22.55
CA ARG A 109 3.76 -6.23 -21.18
C ARG A 109 5.03 -6.96 -20.74
N ARG A 110 5.70 -7.70 -21.64
CA ARG A 110 6.98 -8.36 -21.31
C ARG A 110 8.07 -7.35 -20.97
N ARG A 111 8.19 -6.27 -21.75
CA ARG A 111 9.15 -5.18 -21.47
C ARG A 111 8.87 -4.53 -20.13
N LEU A 112 7.61 -4.23 -19.85
CA LEU A 112 7.22 -3.68 -18.56
C LEU A 112 7.50 -4.66 -17.40
N LEU A 113 7.20 -5.95 -17.58
CA LEU A 113 7.41 -6.97 -16.56
C LEU A 113 8.89 -7.12 -16.18
N GLN A 114 9.82 -7.00 -17.15
CA GLN A 114 11.28 -7.02 -16.94
C GLN A 114 11.79 -5.93 -15.98
N CYS A 115 11.06 -4.82 -15.82
CA CYS A 115 11.39 -3.78 -14.85
C CYS A 115 11.17 -4.26 -13.39
N PHE A 116 10.26 -5.20 -13.18
CA PHE A 116 9.78 -5.59 -11.84
C PHE A 116 10.18 -7.00 -11.41
N VAL A 117 10.67 -7.82 -12.34
CA VAL A 117 11.00 -9.22 -12.09
C VAL A 117 12.46 -9.51 -12.34
N GLU A 118 12.97 -10.51 -11.64
CA GLU A 118 14.30 -11.07 -11.86
C GLU A 118 14.22 -12.60 -11.90
N VAL A 119 15.23 -13.21 -12.50
CA VAL A 119 15.40 -14.66 -12.52
C VAL A 119 16.71 -14.97 -11.81
N LYS A 120 16.61 -15.59 -10.64
CA LYS A 120 17.76 -16.03 -9.84
C LYS A 120 17.59 -17.51 -9.46
N PRO A 121 18.69 -18.25 -9.27
CA PRO A 121 18.63 -19.61 -8.78
C PRO A 121 17.88 -19.67 -7.44
N VAL A 122 17.16 -20.78 -7.24
CA VAL A 122 16.40 -21.02 -6.00
C VAL A 122 17.39 -21.36 -4.90
N GLU A 123 17.87 -20.35 -4.19
CA GLU A 123 18.58 -20.57 -2.93
C GLU A 123 17.55 -20.68 -1.80
N GLU A 124 17.58 -21.79 -1.06
CA GLU A 124 16.86 -21.96 0.20
C GLU A 124 17.48 -21.07 1.28
N THR A 125 17.27 -19.76 1.15
CA THR A 125 17.71 -18.81 2.15
C THR A 125 16.74 -18.87 3.33
N ALA A 126 17.25 -19.27 4.49
CA ALA A 126 16.56 -19.12 5.77
C ALA A 126 16.18 -17.66 6.00
N PHE A 127 15.16 -17.42 6.85
CA PHE A 127 14.76 -16.06 7.20
C PHE A 127 15.97 -15.26 7.71
N PRO A 128 16.24 -14.07 7.15
CA PRO A 128 17.47 -13.34 7.44
C PRO A 128 17.51 -12.90 8.91
N SER A 129 18.71 -12.92 9.50
CA SER A 129 18.88 -12.45 10.88
C SER A 129 18.48 -10.98 11.03
N LEU A 130 17.90 -10.60 12.18
CA LEU A 130 17.48 -9.21 12.46
C LEU A 130 18.61 -8.20 12.25
N ARG A 131 19.86 -8.59 12.52
CA ARG A 131 21.05 -7.76 12.29
C ARG A 131 21.28 -7.47 10.81
N ASN A 132 21.09 -8.47 9.95
CA ASN A 132 21.19 -8.30 8.51
C ASN A 132 20.04 -7.44 7.97
N ILE A 133 18.84 -7.64 8.51
CA ILE A 133 17.66 -6.84 8.15
C ILE A 133 17.91 -5.36 8.45
N LEU A 134 18.37 -5.03 9.66
CA LEU A 134 18.62 -3.63 10.05
C LEU A 134 19.81 -3.01 9.31
N LYS A 135 20.83 -3.80 8.95
CA LYS A 135 22.06 -3.31 8.30
C LYS A 135 21.89 -3.08 6.79
N TYR A 136 21.15 -3.96 6.12
CA TYR A 136 20.97 -3.93 4.66
C TYR A 136 19.57 -3.48 4.24
N GLY A 137 18.73 -3.08 5.20
CA GLY A 137 17.42 -2.51 4.93
C GLY A 137 17.53 -1.18 4.20
N LYS A 138 16.63 -0.97 3.24
CA LYS A 138 16.50 0.27 2.51
C LYS A 138 15.62 1.21 3.29
N HIS A 139 16.11 2.42 3.51
CA HIS A 139 15.39 3.50 4.16
C HIS A 139 14.98 4.52 3.10
N GLU A 140 13.69 4.81 3.01
CA GLU A 140 13.14 5.82 2.12
C GLU A 140 12.39 6.86 2.93
N LEU A 141 12.74 8.13 2.73
CA LEU A 141 12.08 9.26 3.37
C LEU A 141 11.59 10.21 2.28
N THR A 142 10.27 10.36 2.20
CA THR A 142 9.61 11.23 1.23
C THR A 142 8.84 12.30 1.97
N GLY A 143 9.05 13.56 1.60
CA GLY A 143 8.39 14.69 2.19
C GLY A 143 7.81 15.58 1.11
N TYR A 144 6.67 16.21 1.42
CA TYR A 144 6.03 17.17 0.54
C TYR A 144 5.50 18.32 1.37
N ALA A 145 5.65 19.53 0.85
CA ALA A 145 5.07 20.73 1.42
C ALA A 145 4.48 21.58 0.30
N HIS A 146 3.24 21.99 0.49
CA HIS A 146 2.54 22.94 -0.37
C HIS A 146 2.30 24.22 0.40
N ILE A 147 2.95 25.29 -0.07
CA ILE A 147 2.84 26.64 0.48
C ILE A 147 1.93 27.44 -0.44
N PRO A 148 0.66 27.69 -0.08
CA PRO A 148 -0.21 28.53 -0.89
C PRO A 148 0.24 29.99 -0.80
N LEU A 149 0.52 30.61 -1.95
CA LEU A 149 0.83 32.05 -2.06
C LEU A 149 -0.43 32.93 -2.12
N TYR A 150 -1.61 32.32 -2.06
CA TYR A 150 -2.91 32.97 -2.06
C TYR A 150 -3.64 32.68 -0.75
N LYS A 151 -4.47 33.63 -0.30
CA LYS A 151 -5.31 33.45 0.88
C LYS A 151 -6.68 32.93 0.47
N ARG A 152 -7.10 31.78 1.00
CA ARG A 152 -8.46 31.28 0.81
C ARG A 152 -9.40 32.01 1.77
N LYS A 153 -10.68 32.16 1.39
CA LYS A 153 -11.71 32.75 2.27
C LYS A 153 -11.80 32.03 3.63
N GLY A 154 -11.60 30.71 3.65
CA GLY A 154 -11.60 29.89 4.88
C GLY A 154 -10.42 30.17 5.82
N ASP A 155 -9.27 30.60 5.29
CA ASP A 155 -8.06 30.89 6.09
C ASP A 155 -8.20 32.19 6.91
N VAL A 156 -9.18 33.05 6.56
CA VAL A 156 -9.37 34.35 7.20
C VAL A 156 -10.32 34.26 8.39
N ASN A 157 -11.41 33.46 8.30
CA ASN A 157 -12.49 33.45 9.31
C ASN A 157 -13.06 32.07 9.66
N GLY A 158 -12.53 30.96 9.13
CA GLY A 158 -13.16 29.64 9.27
C GLY A 158 -12.27 28.53 9.82
N TYR A 159 -10.97 28.54 9.51
CA TYR A 159 -10.06 27.44 9.84
C TYR A 159 -9.28 27.66 11.14
N LEU A 160 -9.08 26.56 11.88
CA LEU A 160 -8.39 26.54 13.17
C LEU A 160 -6.85 26.56 13.04
N GLY A 161 -6.34 26.15 11.88
CA GLY A 161 -4.90 26.00 11.62
C GLY A 161 -4.38 26.82 10.45
N ASP A 162 -3.08 26.70 10.22
CA ASP A 162 -2.39 27.39 9.13
C ASP A 162 -2.62 26.70 7.77
N PRO A 163 -2.48 27.44 6.66
CA PRO A 163 -2.78 26.92 5.33
C PRO A 163 -1.70 26.00 4.76
N LEU A 164 -0.61 25.74 5.50
CA LEU A 164 0.48 24.88 5.06
C LEU A 164 0.04 23.42 5.07
N LYS A 165 -0.06 22.82 3.87
CA LYS A 165 -0.26 21.39 3.71
C LYS A 165 1.11 20.72 3.61
N HIS A 166 1.37 19.74 4.47
CA HIS A 166 2.61 18.97 4.39
C HIS A 166 2.39 17.55 4.87
N TRP A 167 3.17 16.64 4.30
CA TRP A 167 3.18 15.25 4.71
C TRP A 167 4.59 14.69 4.63
N MET A 168 4.83 13.69 5.46
CA MET A 168 6.09 12.97 5.53
C MET A 168 5.78 11.48 5.60
N ARG A 169 6.43 10.71 4.73
CA ARG A 169 6.37 9.26 4.69
C ARG A 169 7.75 8.69 4.89
N TYR A 170 7.87 7.76 5.82
CA TYR A 170 9.06 6.97 6.05
C TYR A 170 8.73 5.50 5.77
N THR A 171 9.52 4.86 4.91
CA THR A 171 9.37 3.45 4.59
C THR A 171 10.70 2.75 4.79
N PHE A 172 10.66 1.65 5.53
CA PHE A 172 11.77 0.74 5.70
C PHE A 172 11.43 -0.59 5.01
N ASN A 173 12.23 -0.96 4.03
CA ASN A 173 12.03 -2.16 3.23
C ASN A 173 13.25 -3.07 3.30
N TYR A 174 13.03 -4.35 3.56
CA TYR A 174 14.06 -5.38 3.47
C TYR A 174 13.59 -6.52 2.56
N GLY A 175 13.94 -6.40 1.28
CA GLY A 175 13.50 -7.33 0.24
C GLY A 175 12.00 -7.57 0.29
N GLN A 176 11.61 -8.84 0.28
CA GLN A 176 10.22 -9.26 0.39
C GLN A 176 9.82 -9.63 1.84
N TYR A 177 10.76 -9.61 2.80
CA TYR A 177 10.57 -10.21 4.13
C TYR A 177 9.98 -9.25 5.17
N LEU A 178 10.40 -7.98 5.17
CA LEU A 178 9.96 -7.00 6.17
C LEU A 178 9.72 -5.65 5.51
N LYS A 179 8.58 -5.05 5.83
CA LYS A 179 8.20 -3.71 5.45
C LYS A 179 7.60 -2.97 6.63
N ILE A 180 8.11 -1.79 6.93
CA ILE A 180 7.59 -0.91 7.96
C ILE A 180 7.33 0.44 7.32
N GLY A 181 6.10 0.94 7.45
CA GLY A 181 5.71 2.25 6.93
C GLY A 181 5.19 3.13 8.05
N PHE A 182 5.56 4.40 8.00
CA PHE A 182 5.04 5.46 8.84
C PHE A 182 4.71 6.67 7.97
N ILE A 183 3.54 7.26 8.15
CA ILE A 183 3.13 8.47 7.46
C ILE A 183 2.45 9.41 8.43
N GLY A 184 2.88 10.67 8.38
CA GLY A 184 2.22 11.79 9.04
C GLY A 184 1.77 12.78 7.97
N SER A 185 0.49 13.15 7.98
CA SER A 185 -0.01 14.17 7.08
C SER A 185 -0.86 15.20 7.80
N LYS A 186 -0.77 16.42 7.30
CA LYS A 186 -1.57 17.57 7.72
C LYS A 186 -2.15 18.21 6.48
N ASP A 187 -3.45 18.44 6.49
CA ASP A 187 -4.13 19.18 5.44
C ASP A 187 -4.22 20.67 5.74
N THR A 188 -4.47 21.46 4.69
CA THR A 188 -4.59 22.93 4.76
C THR A 188 -5.68 23.32 5.77
N GLY A 189 -5.35 24.20 6.71
CA GLY A 189 -6.29 24.76 7.68
C GLY A 189 -6.48 23.93 8.95
N GLU A 190 -5.77 22.80 9.09
CA GLU A 190 -5.84 21.95 10.28
C GLU A 190 -4.84 22.39 11.36
N PRO A 191 -5.20 22.32 12.66
CA PRO A 191 -4.31 22.71 13.72
C PRO A 191 -3.13 21.74 13.83
N PHE A 192 -1.91 22.27 13.95
CA PHE A 192 -0.66 21.54 14.14
C PHE A 192 -0.04 21.92 15.48
N PHE A 193 0.27 20.93 16.33
CA PHE A 193 0.71 21.12 17.72
C PHE A 193 -0.20 22.06 18.55
N LYS A 194 -1.50 22.10 18.24
CA LYS A 194 -2.48 22.97 18.92
C LYS A 194 -3.81 22.24 19.15
N GLY A 195 -4.48 22.56 20.26
CA GLY A 195 -5.82 22.03 20.58
C GLY A 195 -5.85 20.50 20.69
N ARG A 196 -6.81 19.85 20.01
CA ARG A 196 -6.94 18.38 19.94
C ARG A 196 -5.83 17.68 19.12
N ASN A 197 -4.94 18.43 18.45
CA ASN A 197 -3.79 17.92 17.69
C ASN A 197 -2.45 18.25 18.39
N ALA A 198 -2.40 18.05 19.71
CA ALA A 198 -1.20 18.33 20.51
C ALA A 198 0.03 17.48 20.14
N ALA A 199 -0.18 16.32 19.52
CA ALA A 199 0.89 15.41 19.11
C ALA A 199 1.59 15.78 17.77
N GLY A 200 1.08 16.78 17.04
CA GLY A 200 1.65 17.23 15.76
C GLY A 200 0.65 17.13 14.61
N TYR A 201 0.79 16.10 13.79
CA TYR A 201 -0.03 15.83 12.61
C TYR A 201 -1.46 15.40 12.97
N ASP A 202 -2.39 15.62 12.05
CA ASP A 202 -3.78 15.20 12.21
C ASP A 202 -3.95 13.70 11.93
N PHE A 203 -3.33 13.24 10.83
CA PHE A 203 -3.35 11.86 10.41
C PHE A 203 -1.99 11.21 10.63
N TYR A 204 -2.02 10.04 11.28
CA TYR A 204 -0.88 9.15 11.40
C TYR A 204 -1.29 7.75 10.95
N SER A 205 -0.60 7.20 9.96
CA SER A 205 -0.71 5.78 9.62
C SER A 205 0.63 5.09 9.82
N ALA A 206 0.60 3.96 10.52
CA ALA A 206 1.76 3.13 10.77
C ALA A 206 1.41 1.67 10.55
N TYR A 207 2.31 0.93 9.92
CA TYR A 207 2.14 -0.50 9.71
C TYR A 207 3.48 -1.23 9.67
N ALA A 208 3.45 -2.49 10.06
CA ALA A 208 4.54 -3.43 9.91
C ALA A 208 4.00 -4.69 9.24
N LEU A 209 4.59 -5.06 8.11
CA LEU A 209 4.27 -6.24 7.31
C LEU A 209 5.50 -7.16 7.31
N VAL A 210 5.31 -8.40 7.76
CA VAL A 210 6.32 -9.45 7.78
C VAL A 210 5.84 -10.58 6.89
N ARG A 211 6.70 -11.02 5.96
CA ARG A 211 6.45 -12.21 5.14
C ARG A 211 7.53 -13.24 5.44
N THR A 212 7.12 -14.49 5.62
CA THR A 212 8.03 -15.60 5.84
C THR A 212 7.56 -16.84 5.10
N LYS A 213 8.49 -17.75 4.78
CA LYS A 213 8.23 -18.96 3.97
C LYS A 213 7.71 -20.14 4.80
N GLY A 214 7.16 -19.89 5.99
CA GLY A 214 6.71 -20.92 6.94
C GLY A 214 5.19 -21.02 7.08
N LEU A 215 4.73 -21.61 8.19
CA LEU A 215 3.30 -21.71 8.53
C LEU A 215 2.62 -20.34 8.52
N VAL A 216 3.29 -19.32 9.07
CA VAL A 216 2.87 -17.93 8.95
C VAL A 216 3.42 -17.43 7.63
N ASN A 217 2.59 -17.24 6.61
CA ASN A 217 3.06 -16.74 5.33
C ASN A 217 3.23 -15.21 5.38
N THR A 218 2.19 -14.52 5.87
CA THR A 218 2.15 -13.05 5.93
C THR A 218 1.50 -12.61 7.23
N LEU A 219 2.12 -11.68 7.93
CA LEU A 219 1.61 -11.03 9.14
C LEU A 219 1.67 -9.52 8.94
N VAL A 220 0.56 -8.83 9.22
CA VAL A 220 0.52 -7.38 9.25
C VAL A 220 -0.02 -6.89 10.58
N VAL A 221 0.58 -5.83 11.12
CA VAL A 221 0.15 -5.16 12.35
C VAL A 221 0.13 -3.66 12.10
N GLY A 222 -0.86 -2.96 12.65
CA GLY A 222 -1.08 -1.53 12.47
C GLY A 222 -2.22 -1.28 11.50
N ARG A 223 -2.03 -0.34 10.56
CA ARG A 223 -3.03 -0.05 9.53
C ARG A 223 -2.77 -0.85 8.26
N TYR A 224 -3.74 -1.65 7.85
CA TYR A 224 -3.59 -2.58 6.75
C TYR A 224 -4.83 -2.60 5.87
N ARG A 225 -4.71 -3.23 4.72
CA ARG A 225 -5.82 -3.47 3.81
C ARG A 225 -5.89 -4.95 3.50
N LEU A 226 -7.12 -5.36 3.23
CA LEU A 226 -7.45 -6.71 2.87
C LEU A 226 -8.31 -6.69 1.63
N ARG A 227 -8.00 -7.64 0.76
CA ARG A 227 -8.82 -8.01 -0.38
C ARG A 227 -9.01 -9.51 -0.40
N PHE A 228 -10.27 -9.93 -0.37
CA PHE A 228 -10.66 -11.34 -0.47
C PHE A 228 -12.05 -11.50 -1.09
N GLY A 229 -12.37 -12.74 -1.50
CA GLY A 229 -13.60 -13.08 -2.21
C GLY A 229 -13.70 -12.37 -3.56
N MET A 230 -12.59 -12.32 -4.32
CA MET A 230 -12.48 -11.59 -5.60
C MET A 230 -12.69 -10.06 -5.49
N GLY A 231 -12.71 -9.52 -4.26
CA GLY A 231 -13.08 -8.14 -3.98
C GLY A 231 -14.59 -7.91 -3.81
N LEU A 232 -15.41 -8.96 -3.81
CA LEU A 232 -16.85 -8.86 -3.59
C LEU A 232 -17.22 -8.94 -2.10
N VAL A 233 -16.48 -9.75 -1.32
CA VAL A 233 -16.75 -9.92 0.12
C VAL A 233 -16.04 -8.84 0.93
N MET A 234 -14.76 -8.59 0.63
CA MET A 234 -14.03 -7.48 1.21
C MET A 234 -13.05 -6.94 0.19
N ASN A 235 -13.13 -5.63 -0.02
CA ASN A 235 -12.18 -4.91 -0.83
C ASN A 235 -11.89 -3.57 -0.17
N ASN A 236 -10.81 -3.51 0.59
CA ASN A 236 -10.25 -2.24 1.06
C ASN A 236 -9.15 -1.71 0.13
N ASP A 237 -8.88 -2.43 -0.96
CA ASP A 237 -8.02 -1.96 -2.03
C ASP A 237 -8.85 -1.20 -3.06
N TYR A 238 -8.25 -0.20 -3.68
CA TYR A 238 -8.91 0.59 -4.68
C TYR A 238 -8.92 -0.16 -6.02
N SER A 239 -10.07 -0.20 -6.71
CA SER A 239 -10.22 -0.84 -8.03
C SER A 239 -9.97 0.17 -9.15
N PHE A 240 -9.25 -0.23 -10.21
CA PHE A 240 -9.05 0.58 -11.41
C PHE A 240 -10.38 1.11 -12.00
N GLY A 241 -10.31 2.17 -12.83
CA GLY A 241 -11.44 2.60 -13.66
C GLY A 241 -12.10 1.45 -14.42
N LYS A 242 -13.27 1.68 -15.02
CA LYS A 242 -14.18 0.62 -15.54
C LYS A 242 -13.48 -0.51 -16.29
N LEU A 243 -12.51 -0.20 -17.16
CA LEU A 243 -11.75 -1.18 -17.95
C LEU A 243 -10.71 -1.98 -17.15
N GLY A 244 -9.99 -1.35 -16.23
CA GLY A 244 -9.01 -2.06 -15.39
C GLY A 244 -9.69 -2.94 -14.33
N THR A 245 -10.89 -2.57 -13.86
CA THR A 245 -11.71 -3.47 -13.03
C THR A 245 -12.09 -4.73 -13.81
N LEU A 246 -12.42 -4.64 -15.11
CA LEU A 246 -12.68 -5.82 -15.96
C LEU A 246 -11.46 -6.73 -16.12
N ALA A 247 -10.25 -6.17 -16.21
CA ALA A 247 -9.01 -6.96 -16.32
C ALA A 247 -8.62 -7.70 -15.02
N VAL A 248 -9.05 -7.14 -13.88
CA VAL A 248 -8.78 -7.69 -12.55
C VAL A 248 -9.95 -8.54 -12.04
N LEU A 249 -11.15 -8.41 -12.64
CA LEU A 249 -12.31 -9.27 -12.40
C LEU A 249 -11.94 -10.73 -12.69
N GLY A 250 -12.18 -11.62 -11.71
CA GLY A 250 -11.74 -13.02 -11.77
C GLY A 250 -10.50 -13.34 -10.94
N ARG A 251 -9.71 -12.34 -10.53
CA ARG A 251 -8.56 -12.58 -9.64
C ARG A 251 -9.05 -13.03 -8.26
N ASN A 252 -8.78 -14.29 -7.91
CA ASN A 252 -9.07 -14.83 -6.58
C ASN A 252 -7.95 -14.48 -5.59
N THR A 253 -7.74 -13.18 -5.42
CA THR A 253 -6.64 -12.64 -4.61
C THR A 253 -6.95 -12.75 -3.13
N ASP A 254 -5.96 -13.24 -2.38
CA ASP A 254 -5.86 -13.08 -0.93
C ASP A 254 -4.70 -12.14 -0.65
N HIS A 255 -4.96 -10.84 -0.76
CA HIS A 255 -3.93 -9.83 -0.63
C HIS A 255 -4.02 -9.14 0.73
N ILE A 256 -2.90 -9.20 1.46
CA ILE A 256 -2.67 -8.41 2.67
C ILE A 256 -1.59 -7.38 2.33
N SER A 257 -1.97 -6.11 2.43
CA SER A 257 -1.07 -4.97 2.21
C SER A 257 -1.06 -4.03 3.41
N GLY A 258 0.06 -3.33 3.59
CA GLY A 258 0.14 -2.24 4.55
C GLY A 258 -0.48 -0.97 3.98
N HIS A 259 -1.15 -0.19 4.83
CA HIS A 259 -1.76 1.07 4.41
C HIS A 259 -0.75 2.22 4.45
N SER A 260 -0.09 2.48 3.32
CA SER A 260 0.86 3.59 3.13
C SER A 260 0.23 4.89 2.61
N SER A 261 -1.08 4.90 2.39
CA SER A 261 -1.80 6.06 1.85
C SER A 261 -2.07 7.11 2.93
N ARG A 262 -2.45 8.30 2.46
CA ARG A 262 -2.88 9.45 3.26
C ARG A 262 -4.39 9.51 3.46
N SER A 263 -5.11 8.61 2.81
CA SER A 263 -6.57 8.55 2.91
C SER A 263 -6.99 8.12 4.30
N GLU A 264 -7.92 8.86 4.91
CA GLU A 264 -8.54 8.47 6.17
C GLU A 264 -9.64 7.41 6.00
N ALA A 265 -9.94 7.03 4.75
CA ALA A 265 -10.91 6.02 4.38
C ALA A 265 -10.26 4.70 3.93
N ASN A 266 -11.05 3.62 3.89
CA ASN A 266 -10.68 2.32 3.29
C ASN A 266 -9.36 1.70 3.82
N TYR A 267 -9.29 1.54 5.14
CA TYR A 267 -8.25 0.74 5.82
C TYR A 267 -8.79 0.07 7.08
N LEU A 268 -8.12 -0.98 7.51
CA LEU A 268 -8.35 -1.67 8.79
C LEU A 268 -7.22 -1.32 9.76
N GLN A 269 -7.49 -1.31 11.06
CA GLN A 269 -6.49 -1.03 12.09
C GLN A 269 -6.47 -2.14 13.13
N GLY A 270 -5.38 -2.87 13.24
CA GLY A 270 -5.28 -4.03 14.13
C GLY A 270 -4.22 -5.00 13.63
N ALA A 271 -4.58 -6.26 13.43
CA ALA A 271 -3.69 -7.27 12.89
C ALA A 271 -4.41 -8.22 11.94
N ALA A 272 -3.69 -8.67 10.91
CA ALA A 272 -4.14 -9.78 10.07
C ALA A 272 -2.98 -10.75 9.83
N VAL A 273 -3.32 -12.03 9.78
CA VAL A 273 -2.36 -13.10 9.58
C VAL A 273 -2.88 -14.08 8.54
N ARG A 274 -2.00 -14.48 7.63
CA ARG A 274 -2.21 -15.56 6.68
C ARG A 274 -1.36 -16.75 7.08
N LEU A 275 -2.02 -17.87 7.33
CA LEU A 275 -1.42 -19.15 7.68
C LEU A 275 -1.49 -20.07 6.46
N ALA A 276 -0.34 -20.56 5.99
CA ALA A 276 -0.26 -21.63 5.00
C ALA A 276 -0.17 -22.97 5.76
N LEU A 277 -1.33 -23.59 6.03
CA LEU A 277 -1.40 -24.85 6.77
C LEU A 277 -0.82 -26.01 5.96
N THR A 278 -1.08 -26.02 4.65
CA THR A 278 -0.50 -26.96 3.69
C THR A 278 -0.22 -26.25 2.36
N LYS A 279 0.41 -26.94 1.39
CA LYS A 279 0.60 -26.39 0.03
C LYS A 279 -0.72 -26.02 -0.66
N HIS A 280 -1.84 -26.61 -0.24
CA HIS A 280 -3.15 -26.46 -0.86
C HIS A 280 -4.14 -25.70 0.01
N ILE A 281 -3.90 -25.57 1.32
CA ILE A 281 -4.82 -24.93 2.28
C ILE A 281 -4.14 -23.74 2.93
N SER A 282 -4.81 -22.60 2.83
CA SER A 282 -4.41 -21.37 3.54
C SER A 282 -5.59 -20.78 4.29
N THR A 283 -5.32 -20.17 5.43
CA THR A 283 -6.31 -19.53 6.28
C THR A 283 -5.87 -18.11 6.56
N THR A 284 -6.74 -17.14 6.31
CA THR A 284 -6.50 -15.74 6.63
C THR A 284 -7.43 -15.33 7.75
N VAL A 285 -6.90 -14.74 8.82
CA VAL A 285 -7.69 -14.23 9.95
C VAL A 285 -7.32 -12.77 10.18
N PHE A 286 -8.31 -11.94 10.46
CA PHE A 286 -8.09 -10.53 10.73
C PHE A 286 -8.98 -10.00 11.84
N ALA A 287 -8.45 -9.02 12.56
CA ALA A 287 -9.18 -8.27 13.57
C ALA A 287 -8.82 -6.79 13.44
N SER A 288 -9.85 -5.96 13.32
CA SER A 288 -9.73 -4.52 13.17
C SER A 288 -10.57 -3.82 14.23
N TYR A 289 -9.95 -2.85 14.91
CA TYR A 289 -10.58 -1.92 15.82
C TYR A 289 -10.05 -0.52 15.53
N ARG A 290 -10.90 0.34 14.96
CA ARG A 290 -10.50 1.70 14.56
C ARG A 290 -11.54 2.74 14.98
N PRO A 291 -11.09 3.93 15.43
CA PRO A 291 -11.98 5.07 15.54
C PRO A 291 -12.32 5.62 14.15
N ILE A 292 -13.57 6.01 13.96
CA ILE A 292 -14.08 6.62 12.73
C ILE A 292 -14.75 7.96 13.03
N ASP A 293 -14.85 8.79 12.01
CA ASP A 293 -15.53 10.08 12.09
C ASP A 293 -16.99 9.89 11.71
N ALA A 294 -17.89 10.29 12.61
CA ALA A 294 -19.31 10.13 12.43
C ALA A 294 -20.07 11.41 12.76
N THR A 295 -21.14 11.69 12.02
CA THR A 295 -22.15 12.65 12.44
C THR A 295 -23.17 11.92 13.30
N MET A 296 -23.29 12.33 14.56
CA MET A 296 -24.26 11.76 15.51
C MET A 296 -25.64 12.40 15.31
N ASN A 297 -26.71 11.64 15.53
CA ASN A 297 -28.06 12.19 15.64
C ASN A 297 -28.20 13.07 16.90
N LYS A 298 -29.27 13.87 16.96
CA LYS A 298 -29.54 14.81 18.08
C LYS A 298 -29.53 14.12 19.45
N ASP A 299 -29.85 12.83 19.50
CA ASP A 299 -29.89 12.03 20.72
C ASP A 299 -28.53 11.44 21.12
N SER A 300 -27.47 11.71 20.35
CA SER A 300 -26.06 11.29 20.60
C SER A 300 -25.83 9.78 20.78
N THR A 301 -26.82 8.93 20.52
CA THR A 301 -26.77 7.46 20.66
C THR A 301 -26.68 6.73 19.33
N THR A 302 -27.11 7.36 18.24
CA THR A 302 -27.14 6.74 16.89
C THR A 302 -26.30 7.54 15.91
N ILE A 303 -25.55 6.83 15.05
CA ILE A 303 -24.77 7.39 13.96
C ILE A 303 -25.73 7.73 12.81
N ALA A 304 -25.71 8.99 12.35
CA ALA A 304 -26.49 9.45 11.21
C ALA A 304 -25.73 9.27 9.89
N THR A 305 -24.42 9.56 9.89
CA THR A 305 -23.58 9.52 8.69
C THR A 305 -22.14 9.22 9.06
N ILE A 306 -21.51 8.29 8.35
CA ILE A 306 -20.07 8.03 8.43
C ILE A 306 -19.38 8.99 7.46
N LEU A 307 -18.36 9.71 7.94
CA LEU A 307 -17.62 10.69 7.14
C LEU A 307 -16.32 10.06 6.63
N GLU A 308 -16.10 10.14 5.32
CA GLU A 308 -14.88 9.65 4.66
C GLU A 308 -13.96 10.79 4.19
N THR A 309 -14.36 12.05 4.41
CA THR A 309 -13.66 13.24 3.87
C THR A 309 -12.34 13.53 4.58
N GLY A 310 -12.19 13.08 5.83
CA GLY A 310 -10.97 13.24 6.63
C GLY A 310 -10.50 14.69 6.84
N TYR A 311 -11.44 15.64 6.93
CA TYR A 311 -11.13 17.06 7.12
C TYR A 311 -11.44 17.50 8.53
N HIS A 312 -10.47 18.14 9.19
CA HIS A 312 -10.59 18.63 10.57
C HIS A 312 -10.18 20.10 10.72
N ARG A 313 -10.80 20.97 9.93
CA ARG A 313 -10.39 22.38 9.79
C ARG A 313 -11.21 23.32 10.67
N THR A 314 -12.47 22.97 10.94
CA THR A 314 -13.43 23.77 11.71
C THR A 314 -13.74 23.14 13.08
N PRO A 315 -14.29 23.90 14.05
CA PRO A 315 -14.67 23.35 15.36
C PRO A 315 -15.71 22.22 15.27
N SER A 316 -16.65 22.31 14.33
CA SER A 316 -17.68 21.30 14.11
C SER A 316 -17.08 20.01 13.55
N GLU A 317 -16.16 20.10 12.59
CA GLU A 317 -15.41 18.96 12.05
C GLU A 317 -14.55 18.31 13.14
N MET A 318 -13.84 19.11 13.94
CA MET A 318 -12.99 18.62 15.04
C MET A 318 -13.79 17.92 16.16
N ASN A 319 -15.06 18.26 16.32
CA ASN A 319 -15.96 17.58 17.25
C ASN A 319 -16.46 16.22 16.74
N ARG A 320 -16.48 16.04 15.41
CA ARG A 320 -16.87 14.77 14.77
C ARG A 320 -15.70 13.80 14.62
N ARG A 321 -14.47 14.29 14.83
CA ARG A 321 -13.25 13.48 14.78
C ARG A 321 -13.27 12.35 15.80
N ARG A 322 -13.08 11.11 15.32
CA ARG A 322 -12.87 9.87 16.09
C ARG A 322 -13.91 9.67 17.19
N ASN A 323 -15.17 10.00 16.90
CA ASN A 323 -16.25 9.97 17.88
C ASN A 323 -17.06 8.66 17.86
N ALA A 324 -16.83 7.78 16.88
CA ALA A 324 -17.40 6.44 16.83
C ALA A 324 -16.30 5.38 16.67
N MET A 325 -16.61 4.14 17.02
CA MET A 325 -15.68 3.01 16.93
C MET A 325 -16.23 1.97 15.97
N GLN A 326 -15.38 1.48 15.07
CA GLN A 326 -15.68 0.40 14.16
C GLN A 326 -14.85 -0.84 14.52
N THR A 327 -15.53 -1.95 14.75
CA THR A 327 -14.92 -3.26 14.97
C THR A 327 -15.26 -4.17 13.79
N ALA A 328 -14.28 -4.86 13.25
CA ALA A 328 -14.48 -5.89 12.22
C ALA A 328 -13.61 -7.10 12.55
N LEU A 329 -14.18 -8.30 12.44
CA LEU A 329 -13.47 -9.55 12.69
C LEU A 329 -13.89 -10.54 11.62
N GLY A 330 -12.92 -11.12 10.93
CA GLY A 330 -13.25 -12.08 9.90
C GLY A 330 -12.16 -13.12 9.68
N ALA A 331 -12.57 -14.17 9.00
CA ALA A 331 -11.72 -15.28 8.64
C ALA A 331 -12.08 -15.78 7.24
N ARG A 332 -11.06 -16.26 6.55
CA ARG A 332 -11.18 -16.93 5.27
C ARG A 332 -10.40 -18.23 5.28
N LEU A 333 -11.04 -19.31 4.84
CA LEU A 333 -10.40 -20.57 4.49
C LEU A 333 -10.35 -20.67 2.98
N TYR A 334 -9.16 -20.94 2.45
CA TYR A 334 -8.92 -21.08 1.02
C TYR A 334 -8.24 -22.41 0.73
N TRP A 335 -8.80 -23.13 -0.24
CA TRP A 335 -8.27 -24.37 -0.75
C TRP A 335 -8.05 -24.27 -2.26
N SER A 336 -6.89 -24.71 -2.73
CA SER A 336 -6.56 -24.78 -4.15
C SER A 336 -5.81 -26.06 -4.50
N ASP A 337 -6.27 -26.77 -5.52
CA ASP A 337 -5.58 -27.93 -6.10
C ASP A 337 -5.77 -27.94 -7.63
N LYS A 338 -4.66 -28.01 -8.39
CA LYS A 338 -4.63 -28.18 -9.85
C LYS A 338 -5.64 -27.32 -10.63
N GLY A 339 -5.72 -26.03 -10.31
CA GLY A 339 -6.61 -25.06 -10.98
C GLY A 339 -8.04 -25.00 -10.42
N PHE A 340 -8.40 -25.88 -9.49
CA PHE A 340 -9.63 -25.75 -8.73
C PHE A 340 -9.41 -24.92 -7.48
N HIS A 341 -10.28 -23.93 -7.26
CA HIS A 341 -10.16 -22.98 -6.15
C HIS A 341 -11.49 -22.88 -5.39
N MET A 342 -11.45 -23.11 -4.08
CA MET A 342 -12.58 -22.90 -3.18
C MET A 342 -12.19 -21.95 -2.07
N GLY A 343 -13.11 -21.05 -1.70
CA GLY A 343 -12.93 -20.13 -0.59
C GLY A 343 -14.20 -20.01 0.22
N LEU A 344 -14.07 -20.09 1.55
CA LEU A 344 -15.14 -19.76 2.49
C LEU A 344 -14.68 -18.54 3.28
N SER A 345 -15.48 -17.47 3.30
CA SER A 345 -15.17 -16.21 3.97
C SER A 345 -16.33 -15.78 4.88
N GLY A 346 -16.01 -15.22 6.05
CA GLY A 346 -16.97 -14.57 6.94
C GLY A 346 -16.32 -13.37 7.63
N ASN A 347 -17.09 -12.30 7.86
CA ASN A 347 -16.62 -11.02 8.41
C ASN A 347 -17.66 -10.33 9.31
#